data_AF-A0AAE6TBI1-F1
#
_entry.id   AF-A0AAE6TBI1-F1
#
_cell.length_a   1.000
_cell.length_b   1.000
_cell.length_c   1.000
_cell.angle_alpha   90.00
_cell.angle_beta   90.00
_cell.angle_gamma   90.00
#
_symmetry.space_group_name_H-M   'P 1'
#
loop_
_entity.id
_entity.type
_entity.pdbx_description
1 polymer ?
#
loop_
_entity_poly.entity_id
_entity_poly.type
_entity_poly.pdbx_seq_one_letter_code
_entity_poly.pdbx_strand_id
1 'polypeptide(L)'
;MLLGVNIDHIATLRQARYATMLDSFNVEPSVLDAAYAAQRGGADSITLHVRGDRRHMQDTDALSVRESVALPLNLEMGNTPEMVDFALRLKPDYVCMVPEKREEITTEGGLDAVFHEKELAPTMARMADNGIQVSLFIDPELAQVDAAARLGAPMVELHTGCFANHAGKERTAELARLKRAAELAHSLGIQVNAGHGINYQNLEQLMDGVPYLHELNIGHTIVARALFVGMEQAVREMRQAIDRLS
;
A
#
# COMPACT_ATOMS: atom_id res chain seq x y z
N MET A 1 9.22 4.42 12.83
CA MET A 1 8.70 3.87 11.56
C MET A 1 7.20 4.12 11.49
N LEU A 2 6.66 4.56 10.35
CA LEU A 2 5.23 4.87 10.18
C LEU A 2 4.41 3.61 9.87
N LEU A 3 3.11 3.66 10.17
CA LEU A 3 2.13 2.61 9.85
C LEU A 3 1.02 3.19 8.96
N GLY A 4 1.01 2.76 7.70
CA GLY A 4 -0.12 2.94 6.81
C GLY A 4 -1.10 1.78 6.95
N VAL A 5 -2.38 2.08 7.19
CA VAL A 5 -3.41 1.05 7.35
C VAL A 5 -4.22 0.94 6.06
N ASN A 6 -4.06 -0.19 5.36
CA ASN A 6 -4.88 -0.50 4.20
C ASN A 6 -6.26 -1.03 4.64
N ILE A 7 -7.34 -0.39 4.17
CA ILE A 7 -8.72 -0.68 4.56
C ILE A 7 -9.55 -1.41 3.48
N ASP A 8 -8.93 -1.92 2.42
CA ASP A 8 -9.63 -2.52 1.28
C ASP A 8 -10.46 -3.75 1.64
N HIS A 9 -10.00 -4.54 2.61
CA HIS A 9 -10.71 -5.74 3.02
C HIS A 9 -11.95 -5.47 3.88
N ILE A 10 -12.11 -4.24 4.39
CA ILE A 10 -13.41 -3.78 4.94
C ILE A 10 -14.43 -3.68 3.79
N ALA A 11 -14.04 -3.05 2.68
CA ALA A 11 -14.87 -2.97 1.49
C ALA A 11 -15.13 -4.36 0.89
N THR A 12 -14.14 -5.26 0.90
CA THR A 12 -14.32 -6.66 0.48
C THR A 12 -15.44 -7.35 1.26
N LEU A 13 -15.42 -7.24 2.60
CA LEU A 13 -16.47 -7.82 3.46
C LEU A 13 -17.84 -7.21 3.17
N ARG A 14 -17.91 -5.90 2.93
CA ARG A 14 -19.15 -5.21 2.52
C ARG A 14 -19.66 -5.74 1.17
N GLN A 15 -18.80 -5.80 0.15
CA GLN A 15 -19.18 -6.25 -1.19
C GLN A 15 -19.74 -7.67 -1.18
N ALA A 16 -19.24 -8.55 -0.30
CA ALA A 16 -19.74 -9.92 -0.16
C ALA A 16 -21.25 -9.99 0.09
N ARG A 17 -21.85 -8.94 0.68
CA ARG A 17 -23.29 -8.85 0.95
C ARG A 17 -24.01 -7.79 0.13
N TYR A 18 -23.37 -6.65 -0.12
CA TYR A 18 -23.99 -5.41 -0.59
C TYR A 18 -23.52 -4.95 -1.97
N ALA A 19 -22.78 -5.76 -2.75
CA ALA A 19 -22.23 -5.34 -4.03
C ALA A 19 -23.26 -4.71 -5.00
N THR A 20 -24.53 -5.14 -4.96
CA THR A 20 -25.62 -4.61 -5.79
C THR A 20 -26.61 -3.72 -5.04
N MET A 21 -26.29 -3.31 -3.81
CA MET A 21 -27.19 -2.58 -2.89
C MET A 21 -26.40 -1.60 -2.00
N LEU A 22 -25.43 -0.89 -2.58
CA LEU A 22 -24.56 0.04 -1.84
C LEU A 22 -25.29 1.28 -1.34
N ASP A 23 -26.45 1.57 -1.91
CA ASP A 23 -27.40 2.62 -1.51
C ASP A 23 -28.33 2.18 -0.36
N SER A 24 -28.24 0.93 0.08
CA SER A 24 -29.07 0.42 1.17
C SER A 24 -28.76 1.13 2.49
N PHE A 25 -29.81 1.50 3.24
CA PHE A 25 -29.70 2.19 4.53
C PHE A 25 -28.97 1.38 5.62
N ASN A 26 -28.82 0.06 5.43
CA ASN A 26 -28.15 -0.85 6.36
C ASN A 26 -26.83 -1.42 5.80
N VAL A 27 -26.22 -0.76 4.81
CA VAL A 27 -24.95 -1.19 4.24
C VAL A 27 -23.86 -1.24 5.32
N GLU A 28 -23.16 -2.36 5.42
CA GLU A 28 -22.10 -2.58 6.41
C GLU A 28 -21.08 -3.62 5.92
N PRO A 29 -19.84 -3.62 6.45
CA PRO A 29 -19.25 -2.59 7.30
C PRO A 29 -18.95 -1.28 6.56
N SER A 30 -18.84 -0.19 7.32
CA SER A 30 -18.45 1.13 6.81
C SER A 30 -16.92 1.25 6.70
N VAL A 31 -16.44 1.58 5.50
CA VAL A 31 -15.01 1.85 5.24
C VAL A 31 -14.56 3.11 6.00
N LEU A 32 -15.42 4.13 6.06
CA LEU A 32 -15.13 5.37 6.76
C LEU A 32 -14.98 5.15 8.28
N ASP A 33 -15.85 4.33 8.88
CA ASP A 33 -15.74 4.02 10.32
C ASP A 33 -14.45 3.24 10.62
N ALA A 34 -14.05 2.35 9.71
CA ALA A 34 -12.77 1.64 9.83
C ALA A 34 -11.57 2.61 9.73
N ALA A 35 -11.61 3.61 8.84
CA ALA A 35 -10.57 4.62 8.73
C ALA A 35 -10.48 5.48 10.01
N TYR A 36 -11.62 5.90 10.58
CA TYR A 36 -11.63 6.59 11.88
C TYR A 36 -11.09 5.72 13.01
N ALA A 37 -11.44 4.43 13.03
CA ALA A 37 -10.91 3.49 14.01
C ALA A 37 -9.40 3.28 13.85
N ALA A 38 -8.90 3.23 12.62
CA ALA A 38 -7.47 3.16 12.34
C ALA A 38 -6.73 4.41 12.85
N GLN A 39 -7.27 5.61 12.60
CA GLN A 39 -6.72 6.86 13.15
C GLN A 39 -6.63 6.82 14.69
N ARG A 40 -7.71 6.39 15.38
CA ARG A 40 -7.69 6.25 16.85
C ARG A 40 -6.74 5.16 17.34
N GLY A 41 -6.49 4.14 16.52
CA GLY A 41 -5.55 3.06 16.80
C GLY A 41 -4.08 3.48 16.63
N GLY A 42 -3.81 4.66 16.05
CA GLY A 42 -2.45 5.16 15.83
C GLY A 42 -1.90 4.87 14.44
N ALA A 43 -2.76 4.75 13.43
CA ALA A 43 -2.32 4.81 12.03
C ALA A 43 -1.71 6.19 11.73
N ASP A 44 -0.64 6.20 10.95
CA ASP A 44 0.04 7.41 10.47
C ASP A 44 -0.48 7.85 9.09
N SER A 45 -0.98 6.91 8.29
CA SER A 45 -1.64 7.13 7.00
C SER A 45 -2.78 6.13 6.78
N ILE A 46 -3.71 6.46 5.90
CA ILE A 46 -4.73 5.52 5.40
C ILE A 46 -4.38 5.13 3.98
N THR A 47 -4.37 3.83 3.71
CA THR A 47 -4.15 3.28 2.37
C THR A 47 -5.43 2.66 1.82
N LEU A 48 -5.73 2.90 0.55
CA LEU A 48 -6.85 2.26 -0.14
C LEU A 48 -6.52 2.05 -1.61
N HIS A 49 -7.04 0.96 -2.20
CA HIS A 49 -6.90 0.65 -3.62
C HIS A 49 -8.24 0.74 -4.33
N VAL A 50 -8.46 1.84 -5.05
CA VAL A 50 -9.57 1.94 -6.01
C VAL A 50 -9.12 1.27 -7.30
N ARG A 51 -9.56 0.03 -7.51
CA ARG A 51 -9.27 -0.73 -8.74
C ARG A 51 -10.12 -0.21 -9.90
N GLY A 52 -9.62 -0.32 -11.14
CA GLY A 52 -10.42 0.00 -12.32
C GLY A 52 -11.74 -0.78 -12.43
N ASP A 53 -11.77 -2.02 -11.91
CA ASP A 53 -12.96 -2.88 -11.86
C ASP A 53 -13.89 -2.65 -10.64
N ARG A 54 -13.50 -1.78 -9.70
CA ARG A 54 -14.23 -1.50 -8.44
C ARG A 54 -14.65 -2.77 -7.70
N ARG A 55 -13.78 -3.79 -7.70
CA ARG A 55 -14.06 -5.08 -7.07
C ARG A 55 -14.39 -4.98 -5.58
N HIS A 56 -13.79 -4.05 -4.86
CA HIS A 56 -14.02 -3.80 -3.44
C HIS A 56 -14.28 -2.33 -3.15
N MET A 57 -13.22 -1.52 -3.15
CA MET A 57 -13.27 -0.10 -2.87
C MET A 57 -13.99 0.63 -4.01
N GLN A 58 -14.91 1.53 -3.66
CA GLN A 58 -15.64 2.36 -4.61
C GLN A 58 -15.11 3.79 -4.59
N ASP A 59 -15.31 4.52 -5.69
CA ASP A 59 -14.95 5.93 -5.80
C ASP A 59 -15.51 6.78 -4.63
N THR A 60 -16.76 6.52 -4.23
CA THR A 60 -17.43 7.22 -3.12
C THR A 60 -16.81 6.94 -1.76
N ASP A 61 -16.24 5.76 -1.56
CA ASP A 61 -15.55 5.41 -0.31
C ASP A 61 -14.29 6.26 -0.16
N ALA A 62 -13.47 6.30 -1.21
CA ALA A 62 -12.24 7.07 -1.23
C ALA A 62 -12.49 8.57 -1.03
N LEU A 63 -13.51 9.12 -1.72
CA LEU A 63 -13.93 10.52 -1.53
C LEU A 63 -14.39 10.78 -0.08
N SER A 64 -15.21 9.90 0.48
CA SER A 64 -15.70 10.07 1.86
C SER A 64 -14.56 10.03 2.88
N VAL A 65 -13.60 9.12 2.70
CA VAL A 65 -12.40 9.05 3.56
C VAL A 65 -11.56 10.32 3.44
N ARG A 66 -11.31 10.80 2.21
CA ARG A 66 -10.55 12.02 1.97
C ARG A 66 -11.17 13.25 2.63
N GLU A 67 -12.50 13.37 2.57
CA GLU A 67 -13.22 14.52 3.14
C GLU A 67 -13.27 14.50 4.68
N SER A 68 -13.17 13.31 5.28
CA SER A 68 -13.53 13.09 6.68
C SER A 68 -12.35 12.77 7.60
N VAL A 69 -11.30 12.13 7.07
CA VAL A 69 -10.14 11.65 7.85
C VAL A 69 -8.97 12.61 7.67
N ALA A 70 -8.37 13.04 8.78
CA ALA A 70 -7.31 14.06 8.76
C ALA A 70 -5.90 13.49 8.47
N LEU A 71 -5.75 12.17 8.45
CA LEU A 71 -4.49 11.51 8.12
C LEU A 71 -4.17 11.64 6.62
N PRO A 72 -2.87 11.61 6.26
CA PRO A 72 -2.44 11.44 4.88
C PRO A 72 -3.14 10.25 4.21
N LEU A 73 -3.59 10.46 2.98
CA LEU A 73 -4.23 9.44 2.16
C LEU A 73 -3.24 8.91 1.12
N ASN A 74 -3.03 7.60 1.13
CA ASN A 74 -2.28 6.85 0.12
C ASN A 74 -3.25 6.11 -0.80
N LEU A 75 -3.34 6.55 -2.05
CA LEU A 75 -4.15 5.90 -3.09
C LEU A 75 -3.29 4.90 -3.87
N GLU A 76 -3.55 3.61 -3.70
CA GLU A 76 -3.08 2.59 -4.64
C GLU A 76 -3.92 2.64 -5.92
N MET A 77 -3.28 2.60 -7.09
CA MET A 77 -3.96 2.62 -8.40
C MET A 77 -3.08 2.08 -9.54
N GLY A 78 -3.73 1.55 -10.59
CA GLY A 78 -3.09 1.23 -11.87
C GLY A 78 -2.80 2.46 -12.75
N ASN A 79 -1.88 2.31 -13.70
CA ASN A 79 -1.47 3.40 -14.61
C ASN A 79 -2.42 3.58 -15.80
N THR A 80 -3.63 4.10 -15.55
CA THR A 80 -4.61 4.36 -16.62
C THR A 80 -5.09 5.82 -16.62
N PRO A 81 -5.49 6.37 -17.77
CA PRO A 81 -6.02 7.74 -17.83
C PRO A 81 -7.18 7.98 -16.87
N GLU A 82 -8.08 7.00 -16.74
CA GLU A 82 -9.22 7.06 -15.82
C GLU A 82 -8.77 7.19 -14.36
N MET A 83 -7.84 6.34 -13.92
CA MET A 83 -7.36 6.35 -12.55
C MET A 83 -6.53 7.60 -12.24
N VAL A 84 -5.77 8.09 -13.23
CA VAL A 84 -5.03 9.35 -13.11
C VAL A 84 -5.99 10.53 -12.94
N ASP A 85 -7.07 10.60 -13.73
CA ASP A 85 -8.09 11.64 -13.60
C ASP A 85 -8.82 11.54 -12.25
N PHE A 86 -9.08 10.32 -11.78
CA PHE A 86 -9.64 10.08 -10.45
C PHE A 86 -8.73 10.59 -9.33
N ALA A 87 -7.43 10.25 -9.37
CA ALA A 87 -6.45 10.69 -8.38
C ALA A 87 -6.35 12.21 -8.30
N LEU A 88 -6.39 12.92 -9.44
CA LEU A 88 -6.36 14.39 -9.47
C LEU A 88 -7.62 15.03 -8.89
N ARG A 89 -8.77 14.35 -8.98
CA ARG A 89 -10.01 14.77 -8.31
C ARG A 89 -9.94 14.50 -6.81
N LEU A 90 -9.44 13.32 -6.42
CA LEU A 90 -9.33 12.90 -5.02
C LEU A 90 -8.28 13.72 -4.26
N LYS A 91 -7.19 14.11 -4.92
CA LYS A 91 -6.03 14.80 -4.34
C LYS A 91 -5.48 14.09 -3.09
N PRO A 92 -5.10 12.80 -3.20
CA PRO A 92 -4.42 12.11 -2.10
C PRO A 92 -3.04 12.74 -1.85
N ASP A 93 -2.48 12.50 -0.67
CA ASP A 93 -1.13 12.95 -0.33
C ASP A 93 -0.09 12.08 -1.06
N TYR A 94 -0.39 10.79 -1.18
CA TYR A 94 0.44 9.80 -1.84
C TYR A 94 -0.35 9.02 -2.90
N VAL A 95 0.31 8.65 -3.99
CA VAL A 95 -0.15 7.61 -4.92
C VAL A 95 0.87 6.48 -4.92
N CYS A 96 0.43 5.25 -4.74
CA CYS A 96 1.25 4.06 -4.93
C CYS A 96 0.84 3.37 -6.24
N MET A 97 1.73 3.39 -7.23
CA MET A 97 1.49 2.75 -8.53
C MET A 97 1.63 1.23 -8.37
N VAL A 98 0.53 0.52 -8.59
CA VAL A 98 0.45 -0.95 -8.51
C VAL A 98 0.07 -1.53 -9.87
N PRO A 99 0.49 -2.76 -10.21
CA PRO A 99 0.06 -3.38 -11.46
C PRO A 99 -1.39 -3.87 -11.35
N GLU A 100 -2.23 -3.51 -12.32
CA GLU A 100 -3.63 -3.97 -12.37
C GLU A 100 -3.87 -4.99 -13.49
N LYS A 101 -3.10 -4.89 -14.58
CA LYS A 101 -3.17 -5.83 -15.70
C LYS A 101 -2.05 -6.85 -15.63
N ARG A 102 -2.28 -8.00 -16.26
CA ARG A 102 -1.31 -9.11 -16.25
C ARG A 102 0.00 -8.73 -16.94
N GLU A 103 -0.06 -7.82 -17.91
CA GLU A 103 1.09 -7.33 -18.68
C GLU A 103 1.99 -6.39 -17.86
N GLU A 104 1.48 -5.81 -16.77
CA GLU A 104 2.17 -4.84 -15.91
C GLU A 104 2.91 -5.51 -14.75
N ILE A 105 2.67 -6.81 -14.55
CA ILE A 105 3.18 -7.60 -13.43
C ILE A 105 4.53 -8.23 -13.81
N THR A 106 5.52 -8.07 -12.94
CA THR A 106 6.79 -8.80 -12.96
C THR A 106 6.59 -10.30 -12.64
N THR A 107 7.66 -11.03 -12.36
CA THR A 107 7.54 -12.46 -12.00
C THR A 107 6.79 -12.67 -10.69
N GLU A 108 6.91 -11.74 -9.72
CA GLU A 108 6.43 -11.97 -8.35
C GLU A 108 5.19 -11.16 -7.97
N GLY A 109 4.84 -10.12 -8.73
CA GLY A 109 3.64 -9.33 -8.46
C GLY A 109 3.83 -7.83 -8.46
N GLY A 110 5.06 -7.33 -8.44
CA GLY A 110 5.39 -5.92 -8.53
C GLY A 110 5.14 -5.32 -9.92
N LEU A 111 5.11 -3.99 -9.98
CA LEU A 111 5.06 -3.22 -11.21
C LEU A 111 6.40 -3.35 -11.96
N ASP A 112 6.35 -3.70 -13.24
CA ASP A 112 7.56 -3.71 -14.09
C ASP A 112 7.93 -2.28 -14.54
N ALA A 113 8.56 -1.53 -13.64
CA ALA A 113 9.00 -0.17 -13.89
C ALA A 113 10.07 -0.07 -14.98
N VAL A 114 10.87 -1.12 -15.18
CA VAL A 114 11.87 -1.19 -16.26
C VAL A 114 11.16 -1.22 -17.62
N PHE A 115 10.18 -2.10 -17.80
CA PHE A 115 9.47 -2.23 -19.08
C PHE A 115 8.56 -1.04 -19.36
N HIS A 116 7.84 -0.55 -18.33
CA HIS A 116 6.84 0.51 -18.46
C HIS A 116 7.38 1.93 -18.20
N GLU A 117 8.70 2.13 -18.16
CA GLU A 117 9.33 3.43 -17.83
C GLU A 117 8.73 4.60 -18.64
N LYS A 118 8.56 4.41 -19.95
CA LYS A 118 8.00 5.44 -20.85
C LYS A 118 6.52 5.76 -20.59
N GLU A 119 5.76 4.78 -20.12
CA GLU A 119 4.33 4.92 -19.85
C GLU A 119 4.08 5.49 -18.45
N LEU A 120 4.99 5.24 -17.50
CA LEU A 120 4.94 5.77 -16.15
C LEU A 120 5.36 7.23 -16.08
N ALA A 121 6.39 7.64 -16.85
CA ALA A 121 6.95 8.99 -16.78
C ALA A 121 5.91 10.14 -16.91
N PRO A 122 4.94 10.10 -17.84
CA PRO A 122 3.89 11.13 -17.91
C PRO A 122 3.01 11.18 -16.65
N THR A 123 2.68 10.03 -16.07
CA THR A 123 1.89 9.93 -14.84
C THR A 123 2.67 10.47 -13.65
N MET A 124 3.95 10.11 -13.52
CA MET A 124 4.86 10.65 -12.49
C MET A 124 4.88 12.18 -12.52
N ALA A 125 5.08 12.76 -13.71
CA ALA A 125 5.09 14.21 -13.90
C ALA A 125 3.75 14.85 -13.53
N ARG A 126 2.63 14.27 -14.00
CA ARG A 126 1.29 14.81 -13.74
C ARG A 126 0.91 14.80 -12.26
N MET A 127 1.32 13.75 -11.52
CA MET A 127 1.14 13.70 -10.06
C MET A 127 1.99 14.75 -9.35
N ALA A 128 3.28 14.86 -9.71
CA ALA A 128 4.19 15.84 -9.14
C ALA A 128 3.74 17.29 -9.37
N ASP A 129 3.27 17.61 -10.58
CA ASP A 129 2.72 18.94 -10.93
C ASP A 129 1.48 19.33 -10.09
N ASN A 130 0.83 18.34 -9.47
CA ASN A 130 -0.34 18.54 -8.60
C ASN A 130 -0.01 18.31 -7.10
N GLY A 131 1.27 18.23 -6.74
CA GLY A 131 1.72 18.09 -5.36
C GLY A 131 1.46 16.70 -4.75
N ILE A 132 1.18 15.70 -5.58
CA ILE A 132 0.96 14.31 -5.15
C ILE A 132 2.29 13.57 -5.26
N GLN A 133 2.76 12.99 -4.15
CA GLN A 133 4.02 12.23 -4.18
C GLN A 133 3.76 10.78 -4.60
N VAL A 134 4.65 10.23 -5.43
CA VAL A 134 4.45 8.89 -6.02
C VAL A 134 5.38 7.86 -5.41
N SER A 135 4.82 6.73 -4.99
CA SER A 135 5.50 5.48 -4.68
C SER A 135 5.32 4.49 -5.83
N LEU A 136 6.32 3.68 -6.12
CA LEU A 136 6.21 2.55 -7.06
C LEU A 136 6.23 1.23 -6.28
N PHE A 137 5.19 0.41 -6.43
CA PHE A 137 5.14 -0.93 -5.85
C PHE A 137 5.94 -1.90 -6.71
N ILE A 138 7.13 -2.28 -6.28
CA ILE A 138 8.09 -3.03 -7.11
C ILE A 138 8.62 -4.27 -6.39
N ASP A 139 9.03 -5.27 -7.17
CA ASP A 139 9.78 -6.40 -6.63
C ASP A 139 11.14 -5.94 -6.08
N PRO A 140 11.73 -6.65 -5.09
CA PRO A 140 13.03 -6.33 -4.52
C PRO A 140 14.19 -6.72 -5.46
N GLU A 141 14.17 -6.18 -6.67
CA GLU A 141 15.17 -6.35 -7.72
C GLU A 141 15.89 -5.03 -7.99
N LEU A 142 17.22 -5.07 -8.10
CA LEU A 142 18.03 -3.85 -8.26
C LEU A 142 17.67 -3.07 -9.53
N ALA A 143 17.35 -3.77 -10.62
CA ALA A 143 16.96 -3.13 -11.88
C ALA A 143 15.64 -2.35 -11.75
N GLN A 144 14.68 -2.83 -10.95
CA GLN A 144 13.43 -2.14 -10.68
C GLN A 144 13.67 -0.89 -9.82
N VAL A 145 14.56 -0.97 -8.82
CA VAL A 145 14.97 0.18 -8.01
C VAL A 145 15.68 1.24 -8.86
N ASP A 146 16.60 0.83 -9.74
CA ASP A 146 17.26 1.75 -10.68
C ASP A 146 16.27 2.42 -11.63
N ALA A 147 15.23 1.70 -12.08
CA ALA A 147 14.16 2.28 -12.89
C ALA A 147 13.33 3.30 -12.11
N ALA A 148 12.98 3.02 -10.86
CA ALA A 148 12.32 3.98 -9.98
C ALA A 148 13.14 5.27 -9.81
N ALA A 149 14.46 5.14 -9.66
CA ALA A 149 15.37 6.28 -9.61
C ALA A 149 15.37 7.11 -10.90
N ARG A 150 15.43 6.47 -12.07
CA ARG A 150 15.37 7.17 -13.37
C ARG A 150 14.05 7.88 -13.60
N LEU A 151 12.95 7.30 -13.11
CA LEU A 151 11.61 7.91 -13.12
C LEU A 151 11.48 9.08 -12.14
N GLY A 152 12.46 9.29 -11.26
CA GLY A 152 12.41 10.32 -10.22
C GLY A 152 11.39 10.04 -9.13
N ALA A 153 11.10 8.76 -8.85
CA ALA A 153 10.18 8.40 -7.79
C ALA A 153 10.74 8.78 -6.41
N PRO A 154 10.02 9.57 -5.59
CA PRO A 154 10.48 9.89 -4.24
C PRO A 154 10.43 8.68 -3.30
N MET A 155 9.57 7.70 -3.61
CA MET A 155 9.35 6.51 -2.79
C MET A 155 9.29 5.25 -3.65
N VAL A 156 9.65 4.12 -3.04
CA VAL A 156 9.28 2.78 -3.52
C VAL A 156 8.61 2.02 -2.40
N GLU A 157 7.68 1.13 -2.76
CA GLU A 157 7.14 0.12 -1.85
C GLU A 157 7.62 -1.25 -2.31
N LEU A 158 8.50 -1.86 -1.51
CA LEU A 158 9.07 -3.16 -1.84
C LEU A 158 8.05 -4.27 -1.59
N HIS A 159 7.83 -5.10 -2.61
CA HIS A 159 6.92 -6.23 -2.53
C HIS A 159 7.46 -7.31 -1.60
N THR A 160 6.83 -7.46 -0.43
CA THR A 160 7.19 -8.45 0.58
C THR A 160 6.44 -9.79 0.46
N GLY A 161 5.72 -10.02 -0.64
CA GLY A 161 4.84 -11.19 -0.80
C GLY A 161 5.59 -12.52 -0.81
N CYS A 162 6.68 -12.62 -1.58
CA CYS A 162 7.55 -13.80 -1.57
C CYS A 162 8.12 -14.06 -0.17
N PHE A 163 8.61 -13.03 0.53
CA PHE A 163 9.06 -13.18 1.91
C PHE A 163 7.95 -13.70 2.84
N ALA A 164 6.75 -13.14 2.75
CA ALA A 164 5.64 -13.51 3.62
C ALA A 164 5.17 -14.96 3.42
N ASN A 165 5.15 -15.42 2.16
CA ASN A 165 4.59 -16.72 1.76
C ASN A 165 5.60 -17.89 1.83
N HIS A 166 6.90 -17.61 1.81
CA HIS A 166 7.93 -18.66 1.94
C HIS A 166 8.34 -18.91 3.39
N ALA A 167 9.05 -20.01 3.62
CA ALA A 167 9.62 -20.39 4.91
C ALA A 167 11.09 -20.87 4.77
N GLY A 168 11.79 -21.00 5.89
CA GLY A 168 13.14 -21.58 5.95
C GLY A 168 14.15 -20.84 5.04
N LYS A 169 14.84 -21.61 4.19
CA LYS A 169 15.91 -21.09 3.31
C LYS A 169 15.39 -20.10 2.28
N GLU A 170 14.21 -20.37 1.70
CA GLU A 170 13.60 -19.49 0.71
C GLU A 170 13.26 -18.13 1.32
N ARG A 171 12.62 -18.12 2.51
CA ARG A 171 12.38 -16.86 3.22
C ARG A 171 13.66 -16.08 3.52
N THR A 172 14.74 -16.77 3.89
CA THR A 172 16.03 -16.14 4.17
C THR A 172 16.62 -15.50 2.92
N ALA A 173 16.47 -16.15 1.76
CA ALA A 173 16.90 -15.60 0.48
C ALA A 173 16.08 -14.36 0.09
N GLU A 174 14.77 -14.39 0.30
CA GLU A 174 13.88 -13.24 0.06
C GLU A 174 14.21 -12.04 0.95
N LEU A 175 14.51 -12.28 2.23
CA LEU A 175 14.95 -11.23 3.13
C LEU A 175 16.26 -10.58 2.65
N ALA A 176 17.20 -11.37 2.12
CA ALA A 176 18.44 -10.86 1.55
C ALA A 176 18.24 -10.09 0.23
N ARG A 177 17.19 -10.39 -0.54
CA ARG A 177 16.80 -9.60 -1.72
C ARG A 177 16.23 -8.24 -1.28
N LEU A 178 15.28 -8.24 -0.37
CA LEU A 178 14.68 -7.03 0.22
C LEU A 178 15.76 -6.10 0.81
N LYS A 179 16.69 -6.66 1.59
CA LYS A 179 17.80 -5.89 2.17
C LYS A 179 18.62 -5.14 1.11
N ARG A 180 19.04 -5.83 0.05
CA ARG A 180 19.86 -5.24 -1.03
C ARG A 180 19.08 -4.17 -1.80
N ALA A 181 17.80 -4.41 -2.07
CA ALA A 181 16.94 -3.44 -2.74
C ALA A 181 16.75 -2.17 -1.88
N ALA A 182 16.52 -2.33 -0.57
CA ALA A 182 16.39 -1.22 0.35
C ALA A 182 17.69 -0.41 0.50
N GLU A 183 18.85 -1.07 0.58
CA GLU A 183 20.17 -0.43 0.61
C GLU A 183 20.42 0.40 -0.67
N LEU A 184 20.09 -0.15 -1.84
CA LEU A 184 20.22 0.57 -3.11
C LEU A 184 19.27 1.77 -3.17
N ALA A 185 17.98 1.58 -2.88
CA ALA A 185 16.98 2.64 -2.91
C ALA A 185 17.38 3.80 -2.00
N HIS A 186 17.80 3.49 -0.77
CA HIS A 186 18.29 4.49 0.17
C HIS A 186 19.53 5.23 -0.36
N SER A 187 20.50 4.51 -0.97
CA SER A 187 21.70 5.14 -1.54
C SER A 187 21.40 6.08 -2.72
N LEU A 188 20.26 5.88 -3.39
CA LEU A 188 19.76 6.73 -4.48
C LEU A 188 18.87 7.87 -3.97
N GLY A 189 18.70 8.00 -2.65
CA GLY A 189 17.86 9.04 -2.03
C GLY A 189 16.36 8.75 -2.09
N ILE A 190 15.96 7.50 -2.39
CA ILE A 190 14.57 7.07 -2.46
C ILE A 190 14.14 6.56 -1.08
N GLN A 191 12.98 7.01 -0.62
CA GLN A 191 12.36 6.48 0.61
C GLN A 191 11.86 5.04 0.38
N VAL A 192 12.09 4.15 1.36
CA VAL A 192 11.74 2.73 1.28
C VAL A 192 10.53 2.42 2.15
N ASN A 193 9.43 2.01 1.52
CA ASN A 193 8.24 1.46 2.18
C ASN A 193 8.14 -0.05 1.90
N ALA A 194 7.27 -0.75 2.63
CA ALA A 194 6.92 -2.16 2.40
C ALA A 194 5.56 -2.49 3.04
N GLY A 195 5.07 -3.73 2.95
CA GLY A 195 3.95 -4.15 3.81
C GLY A 195 3.06 -5.28 3.28
N HIS A 196 3.10 -5.58 1.99
CA HIS A 196 2.31 -6.66 1.41
C HIS A 196 2.56 -8.03 2.07
N GLY A 197 1.51 -8.62 2.67
CA GLY A 197 1.59 -9.93 3.33
C GLY A 197 2.25 -9.92 4.71
N ILE A 198 2.68 -8.76 5.20
CA ILE A 198 3.24 -8.62 6.55
C ILE A 198 2.13 -8.81 7.58
N ASN A 199 2.47 -9.51 8.66
CA ASN A 199 1.58 -9.88 9.75
C ASN A 199 2.33 -9.90 11.09
N TYR A 200 1.58 -10.08 12.17
CA TYR A 200 2.11 -10.07 13.54
C TYR A 200 3.20 -11.12 13.82
N GLN A 201 3.36 -12.15 12.97
CA GLN A 201 4.33 -13.23 13.16
C GLN A 201 5.63 -13.04 12.35
N ASN A 202 5.58 -12.31 11.23
CA ASN A 202 6.75 -12.10 10.36
C ASN A 202 7.30 -10.67 10.40
N LEU A 203 6.62 -9.75 11.11
CA LEU A 203 7.01 -8.34 11.25
C LEU A 203 8.43 -8.17 11.79
N GLU A 204 8.76 -8.83 12.90
CA GLU A 204 10.09 -8.75 13.55
C GLU A 204 11.21 -9.15 12.58
N GLN A 205 11.04 -10.29 11.90
CA GLN A 205 12.01 -10.77 10.92
C GLN A 205 12.20 -9.81 9.74
N LEU A 206 11.14 -9.13 9.29
CA LEU A 206 11.26 -8.12 8.24
C LEU A 206 12.06 -6.91 8.75
N MET A 207 11.67 -6.35 9.89
CA MET A 207 12.27 -5.13 10.44
C MET A 207 13.75 -5.32 10.81
N ASP A 208 14.11 -6.48 11.35
CA ASP A 208 15.50 -6.82 11.66
C ASP A 208 16.36 -7.00 10.40
N GLY A 209 15.75 -7.50 9.32
CA GLY A 209 16.46 -7.88 8.10
C GLY A 209 16.57 -6.78 7.05
N VAL A 210 15.61 -5.85 7.01
CA VAL A 210 15.49 -4.84 5.95
C VAL A 210 15.73 -3.45 6.53
N PRO A 211 16.89 -2.82 6.21
CA PRO A 211 17.21 -1.49 6.70
C PRO A 211 16.41 -0.40 5.98
N TYR A 212 16.43 0.82 6.53
CA TYR A 212 15.88 2.04 5.91
C TYR A 212 14.37 2.07 5.63
N LEU A 213 13.62 1.11 6.19
CA LEU A 213 12.16 1.13 6.16
C LEU A 213 11.61 2.41 6.82
N HIS A 214 10.79 3.14 6.07
CA HIS A 214 10.16 4.38 6.51
C HIS A 214 8.71 4.15 6.96
N GLU A 215 7.90 3.52 6.11
CA GLU A 215 6.49 3.21 6.37
C GLU A 215 6.16 1.76 6.02
N LEU A 216 5.31 1.13 6.83
CA LEU A 216 4.71 -0.18 6.54
C LEU A 216 3.23 -0.03 6.20
N ASN A 217 2.85 -0.36 4.97
CA ASN A 217 1.46 -0.38 4.47
C ASN A 217 0.83 -1.76 4.69
N ILE A 218 0.07 -1.91 5.77
CA ILE A 218 -0.45 -3.21 6.21
C ILE A 218 -1.98 -3.21 6.19
N GLY A 219 -2.58 -4.19 5.51
CA GLY A 219 -4.03 -4.31 5.37
C GLY A 219 -4.62 -5.58 5.97
N HIS A 220 -4.62 -6.67 5.18
CA HIS A 220 -5.38 -7.89 5.46
C HIS A 220 -5.22 -8.42 6.90
N THR A 221 -4.00 -8.46 7.45
CA THR A 221 -3.77 -8.98 8.81
C THR A 221 -4.46 -8.14 9.90
N ILE A 222 -4.55 -6.81 9.71
CA ILE A 222 -5.20 -5.90 10.64
C ILE A 222 -6.71 -6.12 10.57
N VAL A 223 -7.28 -6.21 9.37
CA VAL A 223 -8.70 -6.51 9.18
C VAL A 223 -9.06 -7.89 9.76
N ALA A 224 -8.24 -8.91 9.51
CA ALA A 224 -8.43 -10.25 10.06
C ALA A 224 -8.39 -10.24 11.60
N ARG A 225 -7.48 -9.48 12.21
CA ARG A 225 -7.41 -9.30 13.66
C ARG A 225 -8.63 -8.54 14.19
N ALA A 226 -9.08 -7.52 13.47
CA ALA A 226 -10.22 -6.68 13.83
C ALA A 226 -11.54 -7.45 13.96
N LEU A 227 -11.70 -8.58 13.26
CA LEU A 227 -12.87 -9.47 13.42
C LEU A 227 -13.04 -9.98 14.85
N PHE A 228 -11.96 -10.04 15.64
CA PHE A 228 -11.98 -10.57 17.00
C PHE A 228 -11.88 -9.50 18.08
N VAL A 229 -11.15 -8.40 17.81
CA VAL A 229 -10.83 -7.37 18.82
C VAL A 229 -11.33 -5.97 18.47
N GLY A 230 -11.92 -5.79 17.29
CA GLY A 230 -12.26 -4.48 16.73
C GLY A 230 -11.08 -3.78 16.05
N MET A 231 -11.40 -2.90 15.09
CA MET A 231 -10.41 -2.25 14.21
C MET A 231 -9.41 -1.38 14.98
N GLU A 232 -9.90 -0.57 15.93
CA GLU A 232 -9.03 0.33 16.71
C GLU A 232 -7.98 -0.45 17.51
N GLN A 233 -8.39 -1.54 18.17
CA GLN A 233 -7.48 -2.38 18.95
C GLN A 233 -6.50 -3.13 18.04
N ALA A 234 -6.95 -3.64 16.90
CA ALA A 234 -6.07 -4.30 15.93
C ALA A 234 -4.96 -3.36 15.43
N VAL A 235 -5.31 -2.13 15.05
CA VAL A 235 -4.31 -1.14 14.62
C VAL A 235 -3.36 -0.78 15.76
N ARG A 236 -3.89 -0.57 16.97
CA ARG A 236 -3.08 -0.28 18.17
C ARG A 236 -2.07 -1.38 18.48
N GLU A 237 -2.46 -2.64 18.34
CA GLU A 237 -1.56 -3.79 18.54
C GLU A 237 -0.44 -3.82 17.48
N MET A 238 -0.75 -3.55 16.22
CA MET A 238 0.25 -3.48 15.15
C MET A 238 1.21 -2.30 15.37
N ARG A 239 0.68 -1.11 15.68
CA ARG A 239 1.47 0.09 16.01
C ARG A 239 2.45 -0.17 17.15
N GLN A 240 1.97 -0.76 18.24
CA GLN A 240 2.82 -1.13 19.37
C GLN A 240 3.86 -2.19 19.01
N ALA A 241 3.55 -3.12 18.11
CA ALA A 241 4.52 -4.10 17.65
C ALA A 241 5.65 -3.42 16.86
N ILE A 242 5.32 -2.50 15.95
CA ILE A 242 6.32 -1.72 15.20
C ILE A 242 7.15 -0.83 16.15
N ASP A 243 6.51 -0.18 17.13
CA ASP A 243 7.22 0.70 18.09
C ASP A 243 8.22 -0.05 18.97
N ARG A 244 7.93 -1.30 19.33
CA ARG A 244 8.86 -2.13 20.12
C ARG A 244 10.08 -2.59 19.33
N LEU A 245 9.96 -2.64 18.01
CA LEU A 245 10.98 -3.15 17.09
C LEU A 245 11.78 -2.04 16.38
N SER A 246 11.32 -0.78 16.46
CA SER A 246 11.98 0.40 15.89
C SER A 246 13.02 0.98 16.84
#